data_AF-A0A1X0WLR5-F1
#
_entry.id   AF-A0A1X0WLR5-F1
#
_cell.length_a   1.000
_cell.length_b   1.000
_cell.length_c   1.000
_cell.angle_alpha   90.00
_cell.angle_beta   90.00
_cell.angle_gamma   90.00
#
_symmetry.space_group_name_H-M   'P 1'
#
loop_
_entity.id
_entity.type
_entity.pdbx_description
1 polymer ?
#
loop_
_entity_poly.entity_id
_entity_poly.type
_entity_poly.pdbx_seq_one_letter_code
_entity_poly.pdbx_strand_id
1 'polypeptide(L)'
;MKMKQSLKVLAKVIAIPCGCLSLLAVLAFLVLMNLFKASPSDIREGNETLKQIFISLDLPPEKVESDGHYQYEGGGLNFYVTFSDEVVNSHPVLKESPKLTKNRLEVYVLQTGDISYYKVGDNLFNHGLFQFLEEESKKYLQEIGKTFNPNYSILFWDDQESLKKGIAFYEKALTLVDIQDNSAIKHIDTVTVKPGKEAELKQLIQDMDAAGLLIQKYK
;
A
#
# COMPACT_ATOMS: atom_id res chain seq x y z
N MET A 1 -36.32 46.50 -43.41
CA MET A 1 -35.38 45.43 -43.84
C MET A 1 -33.96 45.58 -43.25
N LYS A 2 -33.37 46.80 -43.21
CA LYS A 2 -32.00 47.06 -42.70
C LYS A 2 -31.73 46.62 -41.24
N MET A 3 -32.67 46.84 -40.31
CA MET A 3 -32.48 46.53 -38.88
C MET A 3 -32.34 45.01 -38.59
N LYS A 4 -33.05 44.16 -39.34
CA LYS A 4 -32.93 42.69 -39.20
C LYS A 4 -31.57 42.18 -39.69
N GLN A 5 -30.94 42.88 -40.63
CA GLN A 5 -29.65 42.50 -41.19
C GLN A 5 -28.50 42.97 -40.29
N SER A 6 -28.59 44.15 -39.68
CA SER A 6 -27.62 44.62 -38.68
C SER A 6 -27.65 43.78 -37.40
N LEU A 7 -28.83 43.38 -36.90
CA LEU A 7 -28.96 42.45 -35.77
C LEU A 7 -28.35 41.06 -36.07
N LYS A 8 -28.54 40.54 -37.29
CA LYS A 8 -27.91 39.28 -37.72
C LYS A 8 -26.38 39.35 -37.78
N VAL A 9 -25.84 40.47 -38.26
CA VAL A 9 -24.39 40.69 -38.30
C VAL A 9 -23.84 40.84 -36.89
N LEU A 10 -24.48 41.62 -36.02
CA LEU A 10 -24.08 41.78 -34.62
C LEU A 10 -24.13 40.45 -33.85
N ALA A 11 -25.20 39.67 -34.04
CA ALA A 11 -25.32 38.34 -33.44
C ALA A 11 -24.20 37.39 -33.90
N LYS A 12 -23.81 37.43 -35.18
CA LYS A 12 -22.66 36.66 -35.68
C LYS A 12 -21.33 37.16 -35.10
N VAL A 13 -21.14 38.48 -34.99
CA VAL A 13 -19.94 39.09 -34.42
C VAL A 13 -19.75 38.75 -32.94
N ILE A 14 -20.84 38.53 -32.19
CA ILE A 14 -20.80 38.14 -30.78
C ILE A 14 -20.74 36.61 -30.61
N ALA A 15 -21.48 35.85 -31.41
CA ALA A 15 -21.56 34.39 -31.29
C ALA A 15 -20.23 33.69 -31.61
N ILE A 16 -19.45 34.21 -32.57
CA ILE A 16 -18.14 33.65 -32.94
C ILE A 16 -17.14 33.74 -31.76
N PRO A 17 -16.85 34.91 -31.16
CA PRO A 17 -15.94 34.99 -30.01
C PRO A 17 -16.51 34.29 -28.76
N CYS A 18 -17.83 34.29 -28.55
CA CYS A 18 -18.47 33.54 -27.47
C CYS A 18 -18.26 32.02 -27.62
N GLY A 19 -18.40 31.48 -28.83
CA GLY A 19 -18.12 30.08 -29.15
C GLY A 19 -16.63 29.72 -29.02
N CYS A 20 -15.72 30.62 -29.40
CA CYS A 20 -14.29 30.41 -29.19
C CYS A 20 -13.91 30.41 -27.70
N LEU A 21 -14.47 31.33 -26.91
CA LEU A 21 -14.25 31.41 -25.47
C LEU A 21 -14.78 30.16 -24.75
N SER A 22 -15.96 29.66 -25.13
CA SER A 22 -16.49 28.42 -24.55
C SER A 22 -15.64 27.20 -24.92
N LEU A 23 -15.14 27.11 -26.15
CA LEU A 23 -14.21 26.05 -26.57
C LEU A 23 -12.91 26.09 -25.77
N LEU A 24 -12.31 27.27 -25.59
CA LEU A 24 -11.11 27.47 -24.78
C LEU A 24 -11.35 27.10 -23.32
N ALA A 25 -12.50 27.45 -22.75
CA ALA A 25 -12.87 27.07 -21.39
C ALA A 25 -12.97 25.55 -21.23
N VAL A 26 -13.57 24.84 -22.20
CA VAL A 26 -13.64 23.37 -22.19
C VAL A 26 -12.25 22.74 -22.32
N LEU A 27 -11.40 23.25 -23.21
CA LEU A 27 -10.02 22.76 -23.34
C LEU A 27 -9.20 23.00 -22.07
N ALA A 28 -9.30 24.18 -21.47
CA ALA A 28 -8.64 24.48 -20.19
C ALA A 28 -9.13 23.55 -19.08
N PHE A 29 -10.44 23.30 -19.01
CA PHE A 29 -11.02 22.36 -18.04
C PHE A 29 -10.53 20.92 -18.26
N LEU A 30 -10.42 20.46 -19.51
CA LEU A 30 -9.86 19.15 -19.83
C LEU A 30 -8.39 19.05 -19.44
N VAL A 31 -7.59 20.09 -19.65
CA VAL A 31 -6.18 20.12 -19.22
C VAL A 31 -6.08 20.08 -17.69
N LEU A 32 -6.89 20.87 -16.98
CA LEU A 32 -6.98 20.87 -15.52
C LEU A 32 -7.35 19.49 -14.97
N MET A 33 -8.34 18.81 -15.55
CA MET A 33 -8.73 17.46 -15.12
C MET A 33 -7.61 16.42 -15.29
N ASN A 34 -6.74 16.58 -16.30
CA ASN A 34 -5.62 15.68 -16.53
C ASN A 34 -4.38 15.99 -15.67
N LEU A 35 -4.23 17.22 -15.14
CA LEU A 35 -3.15 17.57 -14.20
C LEU A 35 -3.26 16.85 -12.86
N PHE A 36 -4.47 16.44 -12.47
CA PHE A 36 -4.73 15.72 -11.22
C PHE A 36 -4.75 14.19 -11.38
N LYS A 37 -4.24 13.69 -12.52
CA LYS A 37 -4.13 12.26 -12.79
C LYS A 37 -2.71 11.85 -13.12
N ALA A 38 -2.31 10.67 -12.68
CA ALA A 38 -1.09 10.04 -13.12
C ALA A 38 -1.13 9.76 -14.62
N SER A 39 0.05 9.82 -15.26
CA SER A 39 0.13 9.50 -16.67
C SER A 39 -0.23 8.02 -16.90
N PRO A 40 -0.84 7.67 -18.05
CA PRO A 40 -1.10 6.26 -18.37
C PRO A 40 0.16 5.38 -18.35
N SER A 41 1.33 5.97 -18.63
CA SER A 41 2.61 5.24 -18.58
C SER A 41 2.99 4.90 -17.14
N ASP A 42 2.89 5.86 -16.22
CA ASP A 42 3.21 5.66 -14.80
C ASP A 42 2.28 4.64 -14.15
N ILE A 43 0.98 4.67 -14.51
CA ILE A 43 0.00 3.69 -14.04
C ILE A 43 0.38 2.28 -14.54
N ARG A 44 0.72 2.15 -15.83
CA ARG A 44 1.11 0.85 -16.41
C ARG A 44 2.39 0.32 -15.76
N GLU A 45 3.38 1.17 -15.57
CA GLU A 45 4.64 0.80 -14.91
C GLU A 45 4.39 0.38 -13.46
N GLY A 46 3.59 1.15 -12.71
CA GLY A 46 3.23 0.80 -11.34
C GLY A 46 2.47 -0.52 -11.24
N ASN A 47 1.53 -0.77 -12.15
CA ASN A 47 0.78 -2.03 -12.21
C ASN A 47 1.72 -3.23 -12.45
N GLU A 48 2.63 -3.12 -13.43
CA GLU A 48 3.58 -4.19 -13.73
C GLU A 48 4.58 -4.40 -12.59
N THR A 49 5.12 -3.33 -12.01
CA THR A 49 6.06 -3.44 -10.89
C THR A 49 5.43 -4.12 -9.68
N LEU A 50 4.23 -3.70 -9.26
CA LEU A 50 3.52 -4.36 -8.16
C LEU A 50 3.19 -5.81 -8.48
N LYS A 51 2.74 -6.10 -9.70
CA LYS A 51 2.47 -7.47 -10.15
C LYS A 51 3.71 -8.34 -10.01
N GLN A 52 4.88 -7.87 -10.46
CA GLN A 52 6.13 -8.62 -10.35
C GLN A 52 6.57 -8.80 -8.89
N ILE A 53 6.43 -7.77 -8.05
CA ILE A 53 6.73 -7.88 -6.61
C ILE A 53 5.87 -8.98 -5.99
N PHE A 54 4.55 -8.93 -6.15
CA PHE A 54 3.65 -9.92 -5.56
C PHE A 54 3.91 -11.35 -6.09
N ILE A 55 4.20 -11.52 -7.38
CA ILE A 55 4.63 -12.82 -7.94
C ILE A 55 5.92 -13.30 -7.26
N SER A 56 6.91 -12.42 -7.07
CA SER A 56 8.21 -12.77 -6.47
C SER A 56 8.10 -13.18 -4.99
N LEU A 57 7.03 -12.73 -4.32
CA LEU A 57 6.68 -13.04 -2.93
C LEU A 57 5.82 -14.31 -2.81
N ASP A 58 5.60 -15.05 -3.90
CA ASP A 58 4.69 -16.21 -4.00
C ASP A 58 3.21 -15.86 -3.68
N LEU A 59 2.81 -14.61 -3.93
CA LEU A 59 1.44 -14.12 -3.79
C LEU A 59 0.92 -13.64 -5.15
N PRO A 60 0.80 -14.50 -6.18
CA PRO A 60 0.49 -14.04 -7.53
C PRO A 60 -0.91 -13.40 -7.61
N PRO A 61 -1.04 -12.15 -8.09
CA PRO A 61 -2.33 -11.53 -8.27
C PRO A 61 -2.94 -11.90 -9.63
N GLU A 62 -4.26 -11.90 -9.73
CA GLU A 62 -4.98 -12.00 -11.01
C GLU A 62 -4.88 -10.70 -11.80
N LYS A 63 -4.89 -9.57 -11.09
CA LYS A 63 -4.93 -8.23 -11.70
C LYS A 63 -4.35 -7.18 -10.77
N VAL A 64 -3.65 -6.20 -11.35
CA VAL A 64 -3.27 -4.96 -10.67
C VAL A 64 -3.77 -3.78 -11.50
N GLU A 65 -4.45 -2.83 -10.84
CA GLU A 65 -4.94 -1.63 -11.51
C GLU A 65 -4.93 -0.40 -10.60
N SER A 66 -4.93 0.79 -11.20
CA SER A 66 -5.15 2.08 -10.53
C SER A 66 -6.11 2.92 -11.34
N ASP A 67 -6.92 3.75 -10.68
CA ASP A 67 -7.76 4.75 -11.32
C ASP A 67 -6.97 6.02 -11.72
N GLY A 68 -5.69 6.08 -11.33
CA GLY A 68 -4.78 7.18 -11.63
C GLY A 68 -5.06 8.46 -10.85
N HIS A 69 -5.99 8.44 -9.90
CA HIS A 69 -6.34 9.62 -9.13
C HIS A 69 -5.38 9.80 -7.96
N TYR A 70 -4.74 10.97 -7.90
CA TYR A 70 -3.90 11.32 -6.76
C TYR A 70 -4.76 11.56 -5.51
N GLN A 71 -4.39 10.94 -4.39
CA GLN A 71 -5.14 11.10 -3.13
C GLN A 71 -4.88 12.45 -2.44
N TYR A 72 -3.65 12.98 -2.55
CA TYR A 72 -3.22 14.17 -1.82
C TYR A 72 -2.38 15.11 -2.69
N GLU A 73 -2.27 16.38 -2.27
CA GLU A 73 -1.32 17.37 -2.78
C GLU A 73 0.12 16.84 -2.53
N GLY A 74 0.63 16.03 -3.46
CA GLY A 74 1.85 15.26 -3.26
C GLY A 74 2.02 14.06 -4.19
N GLY A 75 0.97 13.65 -4.93
CA GLY A 75 1.12 12.72 -6.05
C GLY A 75 1.04 11.23 -5.72
N GLY A 76 0.57 10.86 -4.53
CA GLY A 76 0.39 9.44 -4.18
C GLY A 76 -0.85 8.81 -4.82
N LEU A 77 -0.71 7.54 -5.20
CA LEU A 77 -1.70 6.75 -5.93
C LEU A 77 -2.08 5.48 -5.15
N ASN A 78 -3.34 5.09 -5.30
CA ASN A 78 -3.79 3.78 -4.90
C ASN A 78 -3.70 2.80 -6.06
N PHE A 79 -3.08 1.66 -5.80
CA PHE A 79 -3.17 0.47 -6.62
C PHE A 79 -4.07 -0.55 -5.94
N TYR A 80 -4.82 -1.29 -6.75
CA TYR A 80 -5.70 -2.33 -6.31
C TYR A 80 -5.19 -3.66 -6.87
N VAL A 81 -4.70 -4.51 -5.97
CA VAL A 81 -4.15 -5.82 -6.28
C VAL A 81 -5.22 -6.85 -6.00
N THR A 82 -5.76 -7.46 -7.06
CA THR A 82 -6.82 -8.47 -6.97
C THR A 82 -6.22 -9.85 -7.01
N PHE A 83 -6.57 -10.68 -6.03
CA PHE A 83 -6.11 -12.07 -5.90
C PHE A 83 -7.25 -13.04 -6.18
N SER A 84 -6.89 -14.28 -6.54
CA SER A 84 -7.87 -15.37 -6.59
C SER A 84 -8.28 -15.78 -5.17
N ASP A 85 -9.47 -16.37 -5.04
CA ASP A 85 -9.91 -16.92 -3.75
C ASP A 85 -8.95 -18.01 -3.25
N GLU A 86 -8.30 -18.75 -4.14
CA GLU A 86 -7.28 -19.74 -3.79
C GLU A 86 -6.09 -19.08 -3.07
N VAL A 87 -5.53 -18.01 -3.64
CA VAL A 87 -4.38 -17.29 -3.07
C VAL A 87 -4.76 -16.63 -1.75
N VAL A 88 -5.92 -15.99 -1.66
CA VAL A 88 -6.42 -15.42 -0.39
C VAL A 88 -6.60 -16.53 0.66
N ASN A 89 -7.04 -17.72 0.25
CA ASN A 89 -7.27 -18.82 1.19
C ASN A 89 -6.00 -19.52 1.66
N SER A 90 -4.96 -19.58 0.82
CA SER A 90 -3.68 -20.19 1.16
C SER A 90 -2.77 -19.29 1.99
N HIS A 91 -3.01 -17.97 2.00
CA HIS A 91 -2.16 -16.98 2.67
C HIS A 91 -2.90 -16.19 3.75
N PRO A 92 -2.81 -16.59 5.03
CA PRO A 92 -3.38 -15.87 6.15
C PRO A 92 -2.99 -14.39 6.21
N VAL A 93 -1.79 -14.03 5.72
CA VAL A 93 -1.35 -12.61 5.71
C VAL A 93 -2.30 -11.72 4.90
N LEU A 94 -2.90 -12.23 3.81
CA LEU A 94 -3.85 -11.48 3.01
C LEU A 94 -5.17 -11.32 3.76
N LYS A 95 -5.69 -12.42 4.34
CA LYS A 95 -6.97 -12.41 5.08
C LYS A 95 -6.99 -11.42 6.23
N GLU A 96 -5.87 -11.35 6.95
CA GLU A 96 -5.70 -10.51 8.13
C GLU A 96 -5.16 -9.10 7.77
N SER A 97 -4.96 -8.83 6.47
CA SER A 97 -4.52 -7.52 6.02
C SER A 97 -5.64 -6.49 6.21
N PRO A 98 -5.39 -5.37 6.90
CA PRO A 98 -6.41 -4.34 7.15
C PRO A 98 -6.86 -3.63 5.88
N LYS A 99 -6.11 -3.75 4.78
CA LYS A 99 -6.40 -3.13 3.48
C LYS A 99 -7.02 -4.10 2.47
N LEU A 100 -7.28 -5.35 2.86
CA LEU A 100 -7.97 -6.30 2.00
C LEU A 100 -9.48 -6.07 2.09
N THR A 101 -10.10 -5.75 0.95
CA THR A 101 -11.57 -5.76 0.82
C THR A 101 -11.97 -6.83 -0.18
N LYS A 102 -12.70 -7.85 0.28
CA LYS A 102 -12.98 -9.09 -0.47
C LYS A 102 -11.67 -9.78 -0.85
N ASN A 103 -11.30 -9.77 -2.12
CA ASN A 103 -10.06 -10.33 -2.66
C ASN A 103 -9.12 -9.25 -3.22
N ARG A 104 -9.35 -7.98 -2.86
CA ARG A 104 -8.64 -6.83 -3.43
C ARG A 104 -7.92 -6.06 -2.35
N LEU A 105 -6.59 -6.07 -2.40
CA LEU A 105 -5.72 -5.34 -1.50
C LEU A 105 -5.44 -3.95 -2.06
N GLU A 106 -5.63 -2.92 -1.24
CA GLU A 106 -5.25 -1.55 -1.56
C GLU A 106 -3.79 -1.29 -1.16
N VAL A 107 -2.97 -0.90 -2.12
CA VAL A 107 -1.56 -0.54 -1.92
C VAL A 107 -1.37 0.93 -2.27
N TYR A 108 -1.07 1.75 -1.28
CA TYR A 108 -0.76 3.16 -1.47
C TYR A 108 0.73 3.34 -1.78
N VAL A 109 1.00 4.07 -2.87
CA VAL A 109 2.35 4.35 -3.38
C VAL A 109 2.49 5.85 -3.57
N LEU A 110 3.51 6.47 -2.96
CA LEU A 110 3.72 7.91 -3.08
C LEU A 110 4.25 8.31 -4.46
N GLN A 111 5.15 7.51 -5.03
CA GLN A 111 5.73 7.71 -6.36
C GLN A 111 5.82 6.35 -7.07
N THR A 112 5.27 6.24 -8.28
CA THR A 112 5.22 4.98 -9.05
C THR A 112 6.59 4.39 -9.34
N GLY A 113 7.63 5.23 -9.45
CA GLY A 113 9.02 4.82 -9.60
C GLY A 113 9.72 4.37 -8.30
N ASP A 114 9.06 4.46 -7.15
CA ASP A 114 9.61 4.11 -5.83
C ASP A 114 8.77 3.02 -5.12
N ILE A 115 8.20 2.12 -5.92
CA ILE A 115 7.51 0.93 -5.39
C ILE A 115 8.57 -0.04 -4.88
N SER A 116 8.59 -0.25 -3.57
CA SER A 116 9.54 -1.12 -2.87
C SER A 116 8.84 -2.23 -2.11
N TYR A 117 9.60 -3.29 -1.78
CA TYR A 117 9.14 -4.37 -0.92
C TYR A 117 8.71 -3.84 0.46
N TYR A 118 9.46 -2.91 1.03
CA TYR A 118 9.09 -2.24 2.29
C TYR A 118 7.68 -1.64 2.22
N LYS A 119 7.35 -0.93 1.13
CA LYS A 119 6.00 -0.36 0.96
C LYS A 119 4.92 -1.40 0.75
N VAL A 120 5.23 -2.50 0.05
CA VAL A 120 4.29 -3.62 -0.06
C VAL A 120 4.02 -4.23 1.31
N GLY A 121 5.06 -4.49 2.12
CA GLY A 121 4.92 -4.99 3.49
C GLY A 121 4.07 -4.08 4.38
N ASP A 122 4.29 -2.77 4.34
CA ASP A 122 3.55 -1.77 5.13
C ASP A 122 2.04 -1.73 4.81
N ASN A 123 1.66 -2.03 3.56
CA ASN A 123 0.26 -2.13 3.16
C ASN A 123 -0.33 -3.53 3.40
N LEU A 124 0.52 -4.56 3.45
CA LEU A 124 0.14 -5.95 3.59
C LEU A 124 -0.12 -6.32 5.06
N PHE A 125 0.77 -5.94 5.98
CA PHE A 125 0.71 -6.38 7.36
C PHE A 125 -0.26 -5.56 8.22
N ASN A 126 -0.91 -6.22 9.17
CA ASN A 126 -1.52 -5.56 10.32
C ASN A 126 -0.43 -4.90 11.17
N HIS A 127 -0.55 -3.57 11.35
CA HIS A 127 0.43 -2.76 12.10
C HIS A 127 0.55 -3.17 13.57
N GLY A 128 -0.54 -3.62 14.19
CA GLY A 128 -0.52 -4.09 15.59
C GLY A 128 0.33 -5.33 15.76
N LEU A 129 0.16 -6.32 14.89
CA LEU A 129 1.00 -7.53 14.90
C LEU A 129 2.45 -7.23 14.53
N PHE A 130 2.67 -6.35 13.55
CA PHE A 130 4.03 -5.97 13.18
C PHE A 130 4.77 -5.29 14.34
N GLN A 131 4.10 -4.36 15.04
CA GLN A 131 4.65 -3.71 16.24
C GLN A 131 4.87 -4.71 17.38
N PHE A 132 3.92 -5.61 17.61
CA PHE A 132 4.05 -6.65 18.62
C PHE A 132 5.29 -7.53 18.39
N LEU A 133 5.51 -7.99 17.15
CA LEU A 133 6.69 -8.77 16.79
C LEU A 133 7.99 -7.98 16.97
N GLU A 134 8.00 -6.70 16.61
CA GLU A 134 9.14 -5.80 16.82
C GLU A 134 9.47 -5.67 18.32
N GLU A 135 8.47 -5.52 19.18
CA GLU A 135 8.66 -5.41 20.63
C GLU A 135 9.17 -6.72 21.26
N GLU A 136 8.58 -7.86 20.91
CA GLU A 136 9.04 -9.18 21.37
C GLU A 136 10.46 -9.49 20.87
N SER A 137 10.77 -9.09 19.64
CA SER A 137 12.12 -9.17 19.08
C SER A 137 13.12 -8.32 19.87
N LYS A 138 12.75 -7.09 20.25
CA LYS A 138 13.60 -6.22 21.08
C LYS A 138 13.87 -6.84 22.45
N LYS A 139 12.85 -7.41 23.10
CA LYS A 139 13.01 -8.12 24.38
C LYS A 139 13.99 -9.28 24.23
N TYR A 140 13.79 -10.12 23.21
CA TYR A 140 14.70 -11.24 22.93
C TYR A 140 16.15 -10.80 22.71
N LEU A 141 16.39 -9.79 21.87
CA LEU A 141 17.74 -9.28 21.60
C LEU A 141 18.41 -8.75 22.88
N GLN A 142 17.65 -8.09 23.76
CA GLN A 142 18.13 -7.65 25.07
C GLN A 142 18.48 -8.82 25.99
N GLU A 143 17.63 -9.86 26.04
CA GLU A 143 17.89 -11.07 26.84
C GLU A 143 19.20 -11.76 26.46
N ILE A 144 19.55 -11.78 25.18
CA ILE A 144 20.81 -12.36 24.68
C ILE A 144 21.98 -11.37 24.65
N GLY A 145 21.79 -10.15 25.18
CA GLY A 145 22.84 -9.14 25.30
C GLY A 145 23.24 -8.42 24.01
N LYS A 146 22.42 -8.50 22.94
CA LYS A 146 22.66 -7.73 21.71
C LYS A 146 22.29 -6.26 21.93
N THR A 147 23.15 -5.37 21.47
CA THR A 147 22.90 -3.93 21.49
C THR A 147 22.25 -3.47 20.20
N PHE A 148 21.26 -2.60 20.31
CA PHE A 148 20.58 -1.94 19.20
C PHE A 148 20.10 -0.56 19.66
N ASN A 149 19.91 0.36 18.72
CA ASN A 149 19.28 1.64 19.02
C ASN A 149 17.76 1.45 19.14
N PRO A 150 17.13 1.73 20.29
CA PRO A 150 15.70 1.51 20.48
C PRO A 150 14.81 2.39 19.59
N ASN A 151 15.36 3.49 19.05
CA ASN A 151 14.66 4.45 18.21
C ASN A 151 14.53 4.01 16.75
N TYR A 152 15.25 2.97 16.32
CA TYR A 152 15.12 2.41 14.98
C TYR A 152 14.46 1.04 15.01
N SER A 153 13.79 0.68 13.92
CA SER A 153 13.20 -0.64 13.75
C SER A 153 14.28 -1.70 13.58
N ILE A 154 14.01 -2.90 14.10
CA ILE A 154 14.80 -4.11 13.89
C ILE A 154 14.14 -5.08 12.89
N LEU A 155 12.85 -4.91 12.60
CA LEU A 155 12.13 -5.59 11.52
C LEU A 155 12.23 -4.78 10.21
N PHE A 156 13.40 -4.81 9.59
CA PHE A 156 13.63 -4.10 8.34
C PHE A 156 13.64 -5.07 7.15
N TRP A 157 12.45 -5.35 6.60
CA TRP A 157 12.25 -6.27 5.48
C TRP A 157 12.03 -5.50 4.17
N ASP A 158 13.10 -4.90 3.63
CA ASP A 158 13.04 -3.95 2.51
C ASP A 158 13.41 -4.53 1.15
N ASP A 159 13.82 -5.80 1.11
CA ASP A 159 14.13 -6.53 -0.11
C ASP A 159 13.23 -7.76 -0.29
N GLN A 160 13.32 -8.38 -1.48
CA GLN A 160 12.52 -9.55 -1.83
C GLN A 160 12.71 -10.72 -0.86
N GLU A 161 13.95 -11.03 -0.50
CA GLU A 161 14.28 -12.21 0.29
C GLU A 161 13.81 -12.02 1.73
N SER A 162 14.12 -10.86 2.32
CA SER A 162 13.72 -10.53 3.68
C SER A 162 12.21 -10.45 3.83
N LEU A 163 11.49 -9.79 2.90
CA LEU A 163 10.03 -9.71 2.97
C LEU A 163 9.36 -11.07 2.75
N LYS A 164 9.84 -11.87 1.80
CA LYS A 164 9.29 -13.22 1.56
C LYS A 164 9.42 -14.13 2.79
N LYS A 165 10.59 -14.13 3.42
CA LYS A 165 10.80 -14.82 4.71
C LYS A 165 9.92 -14.22 5.80
N GLY A 166 9.88 -12.89 5.89
CA GLY A 166 9.06 -12.14 6.83
C GLY A 166 7.58 -12.50 6.78
N ILE A 167 7.00 -12.61 5.57
CA ILE A 167 5.62 -13.08 5.36
C ILE A 167 5.41 -14.46 5.98
N ALA A 168 6.30 -15.41 5.72
CA ALA A 168 6.16 -16.77 6.28
C ALA A 168 6.23 -16.78 7.83
N PHE A 169 7.07 -15.96 8.44
CA PHE A 169 7.12 -15.82 9.91
C PHE A 169 5.90 -15.08 10.46
N TYR A 170 5.43 -14.06 9.76
CA TYR A 170 4.22 -13.32 10.10
C TYR A 170 2.99 -14.23 10.08
N GLU A 171 2.84 -15.07 9.05
CA GLU A 171 1.74 -16.04 8.97
C GLU A 171 1.79 -17.07 10.11
N LYS A 172 2.98 -17.51 10.52
CA LYS A 172 3.11 -18.33 11.74
C LYS A 172 2.68 -17.56 12.98
N ALA A 173 3.07 -16.29 13.11
CA ALA A 173 2.70 -15.45 14.25
C ALA A 173 1.18 -15.30 14.38
N LEU A 174 0.46 -15.13 13.26
CA LEU A 174 -1.02 -15.08 13.23
C LEU A 174 -1.67 -16.32 13.89
N THR A 175 -1.02 -17.48 13.85
CA THR A 175 -1.56 -18.68 14.51
C THR A 175 -1.39 -18.65 16.03
N LEU A 176 -0.43 -17.88 16.55
CA LEU A 176 -0.01 -17.85 17.95
C LEU A 176 -0.65 -16.71 18.76
N VAL A 177 -1.27 -15.75 18.09
CA VAL A 177 -1.81 -14.54 18.71
C VAL A 177 -3.30 -14.37 18.41
N ASP A 178 -3.98 -13.63 19.28
CA ASP A 178 -5.29 -13.05 19.02
C ASP A 178 -5.11 -11.55 18.71
N ILE A 179 -5.85 -11.07 17.71
CA ILE A 179 -5.85 -9.66 17.30
C ILE A 179 -7.22 -9.09 17.66
N GLN A 180 -7.22 -8.05 18.48
CA GLN A 180 -8.41 -7.27 18.80
C GLN A 180 -8.44 -6.02 17.93
N ASP A 181 -9.43 -5.96 17.04
CA ASP A 181 -9.70 -4.81 16.17
C ASP A 181 -10.03 -3.56 17.00
N ASN A 182 -9.23 -2.52 16.82
CA ASN A 182 -9.39 -1.21 17.46
C ASN A 182 -9.74 -0.11 16.44
N SER A 183 -10.13 -0.46 15.22
CA SER A 183 -10.46 0.47 14.13
C SER A 183 -11.55 1.48 14.54
N ALA A 184 -12.53 1.08 15.35
CA ALA A 184 -13.61 1.93 15.84
C ALA A 184 -13.11 3.15 16.65
N ILE A 185 -11.96 3.04 17.30
CA ILE A 185 -11.33 4.13 18.07
C ILE A 185 -10.09 4.71 17.36
N LYS A 186 -9.88 4.38 16.08
CA LYS A 186 -8.73 4.80 15.26
C LYS A 186 -7.38 4.51 15.91
N HIS A 187 -7.31 3.40 16.65
CA HIS A 187 -6.08 2.96 17.30
C HIS A 187 -5.52 1.72 16.62
N ILE A 188 -4.23 1.46 16.84
CA ILE A 188 -3.57 0.25 16.35
C ILE A 188 -4.20 -0.95 17.08
N ASP A 189 -4.36 -2.06 16.36
CA ASP A 189 -4.94 -3.28 16.91
C ASP A 189 -4.11 -3.82 18.07
N THR A 190 -4.79 -4.31 19.09
CA THR A 190 -4.13 -4.91 20.25
C THR A 190 -3.84 -6.37 19.94
N VAL A 191 -2.61 -6.81 20.17
CA VAL A 191 -2.20 -8.20 19.96
C VAL A 191 -1.88 -8.85 21.30
N THR A 192 -2.45 -10.01 21.54
CA THR A 192 -2.19 -10.83 22.73
C THR A 192 -1.78 -12.23 22.33
N VAL A 193 -0.87 -12.84 23.08
CA VAL A 193 -0.47 -14.23 22.85
C VAL A 193 -1.61 -15.15 23.30
N LYS A 194 -1.95 -16.14 22.48
CA LYS A 194 -2.92 -17.17 22.87
C LYS A 194 -2.41 -17.94 24.09
N PRO A 195 -3.27 -18.28 25.06
CA PRO A 195 -2.86 -19.04 26.23
C PRO A 195 -2.12 -20.34 25.86
N GLY A 196 -0.92 -20.53 26.40
CA GLY A 196 -0.08 -21.72 26.16
C GLY A 196 0.77 -21.66 24.89
N LYS A 197 0.77 -20.54 24.15
CA LYS A 197 1.59 -20.33 22.95
C LYS A 197 2.85 -19.48 23.19
N GLU A 198 3.13 -19.10 24.44
CA GLU A 198 4.23 -18.21 24.81
C GLU A 198 5.60 -18.78 24.43
N ALA A 199 5.79 -20.09 24.65
CA ALA A 199 7.04 -20.77 24.27
C ALA A 199 7.21 -20.88 22.75
N GLU A 200 6.12 -21.14 22.01
CA GLU A 200 6.13 -21.20 20.54
C GLU A 200 6.42 -19.82 19.94
N LEU A 201 5.86 -18.74 20.52
CA LEU A 201 6.17 -17.38 20.10
C LEU A 201 7.64 -17.04 20.38
N LYS A 202 8.15 -17.37 21.56
CA LYS A 202 9.57 -17.15 21.88
C LYS A 202 10.48 -17.89 20.89
N GLN A 203 10.14 -19.12 20.53
CA GLN A 203 10.87 -19.87 19.50
C GLN A 203 10.77 -19.21 18.13
N LEU A 204 9.59 -18.70 17.75
CA LEU A 204 9.41 -17.98 16.49
C LEU A 204 10.37 -16.79 16.38
N ILE A 205 10.50 -15.98 17.44
CA ILE A 205 11.41 -14.83 17.47
C ILE A 205 12.89 -15.26 17.35
N GLN A 206 13.28 -16.36 18.00
CA GLN A 206 14.63 -16.92 17.86
C GLN A 206 14.91 -17.39 16.42
N ASP A 207 13.93 -18.05 15.81
CA ASP A 207 14.03 -18.51 14.43
C ASP A 207 14.11 -17.32 13.45
N MET A 208 13.42 -16.22 13.75
CA MET A 208 13.53 -14.97 12.98
C MET A 208 14.94 -14.38 13.06
N ASP A 209 15.56 -14.34 14.25
CA ASP A 209 16.95 -13.88 14.42
C ASP A 209 17.92 -14.78 13.63
N ALA A 210 17.77 -16.10 13.76
CA ALA A 210 18.57 -17.08 13.04
C ALA A 210 18.41 -16.97 11.51
N ALA A 211 17.22 -16.58 11.05
CA ALA A 211 16.94 -16.31 9.63
C ALA A 211 17.46 -14.94 9.14
N GLY A 212 18.05 -14.13 10.02
CA GLY A 212 18.58 -12.80 9.70
C GLY A 212 17.50 -11.72 9.55
N LEU A 213 16.32 -11.91 10.14
CA LEU A 213 15.19 -10.97 10.02
C LEU A 213 15.15 -9.89 11.11
N LEU A 214 16.01 -10.00 12.13
CA LEU A 214 16.12 -9.02 13.22
C LEU A 214 17.39 -8.16 13.03
N ILE A 215 17.33 -7.22 12.09
CA ILE A 215 18.47 -6.39 11.69
C ILE A 215 18.17 -4.89 11.78
N GLN A 216 19.16 -4.12 12.24
CA GLN A 216 19.10 -2.66 12.24
C GLN A 216 19.98 -2.13 11.10
N LYS A 217 19.36 -1.55 10.06
CA LYS A 217 20.08 -1.06 8.87
C LYS A 217 20.83 0.25 9.12
N TYR A 218 20.37 1.08 10.05
CA TYR A 218 20.98 2.37 10.37
C TYR A 218 21.75 2.26 11.70
N LYS A 219 23.07 2.20 11.60
CA LYS A 219 24.00 2.30 12.75
C LYS A 219 24.46 3.73 12.96
#